data_AF-A0A435FFZ1-F1
#
_entry.id   AF-A0A435FFZ1-F1
#
_cell.length_a   1.000
_cell.length_b   1.000
_cell.length_c   1.000
_cell.angle_alpha   90.00
_cell.angle_beta   90.00
_cell.angle_gamma   90.00
#
_symmetry.space_group_name_H-M   'P 1'
#
loop_
_entity.id
_entity.type
_entity.pdbx_description
1 polymer ?
#
loop_
_entity_poly.entity_id
_entity_poly.type
_entity_poly.pdbx_seq_one_letter_code
_entity_poly.pdbx_strand_id
1 'polypeptide(L)'
;LIATAYRLLSEDLPFPGWYALLPVAGTVLVLLSGGCGEQTNGRTDRHVLGPATALSLPLLQWIGTLSYSLYLWHWPVIVYAGMLTPDLTVPQRLGCGVLALALSVLTYHLIENPARRGAWLTVGARALAPALALTGAGVAVAYANAHLATRNIGPEQRGIEQAAERPSIARAVDKNCLADFQTVTPKPCTFGPADATRTIVLFGDSHADHWSTPLIEAARRNHTKVVTYLKSSCRASRLSTFNTVLKRDYT
;
A
#
# COMPACT_ATOMS: atom_id res chain seq x y z
N LEU A 1 1.31 18.17 21.08
CA LEU A 1 2.08 17.68 19.92
C LEU A 1 1.31 16.63 19.13
N ILE A 2 1.05 15.43 19.66
CA ILE A 2 0.30 14.39 18.92
C ILE A 2 -1.12 14.86 18.55
N ALA A 3 -1.89 15.39 19.51
CA ALA A 3 -3.23 15.94 19.23
C ALA A 3 -3.19 17.13 18.26
N THR A 4 -2.15 17.94 18.33
CA THR A 4 -1.91 19.07 17.43
C THR A 4 -1.63 18.58 16.01
N ALA A 5 -0.77 17.56 15.87
CA ALA A 5 -0.49 16.90 14.60
C ALA A 5 -1.76 16.30 13.99
N TYR A 6 -2.60 15.62 14.78
CA TYR A 6 -3.88 15.08 14.30
C TYR A 6 -4.82 16.16 13.72
N ARG A 7 -4.79 17.38 14.28
CA ARG A 7 -5.63 18.49 13.80
C ARG A 7 -5.04 19.25 12.62
N LEU A 8 -3.71 19.32 12.52
CA LEU A 8 -2.99 20.13 11.53
C LEU A 8 -2.58 19.36 10.28
N LEU A 9 -2.40 18.04 10.38
CA LEU A 9 -2.01 17.21 9.25
C LEU A 9 -3.23 16.98 8.35
N SER A 10 -3.16 17.50 7.12
CA SER A 10 -4.13 17.27 6.06
C SER A 10 -3.47 16.59 4.85
N GLU A 11 -4.29 16.08 3.93
CA GLU A 11 -3.84 15.43 2.69
C GLU A 11 -3.14 16.40 1.72
N ASP A 12 -3.31 17.71 1.93
CA ASP A 12 -2.70 18.76 1.10
C ASP A 12 -1.24 19.04 1.49
N LEU A 13 -0.77 18.53 2.62
CA LEU A 13 0.61 18.71 3.05
C LEU A 13 1.53 17.74 2.28
N PRO A 14 2.66 18.23 1.73
CA PRO A 14 3.61 17.37 1.03
C PRO A 14 4.21 16.34 2.00
N PHE A 15 3.94 15.05 1.75
CA PHE A 15 4.45 13.94 2.56
C PHE A 15 5.47 13.07 1.79
N PRO A 16 6.62 12.71 2.40
CA PRO A 16 7.10 13.11 3.72
C PRO A 16 7.71 14.52 3.71
N GLY A 17 7.58 15.22 4.82
CA GLY A 17 8.12 16.57 5.03
C GLY A 17 8.43 16.83 6.50
N TRP A 18 8.98 18.00 6.80
CA TRP A 18 9.38 18.39 8.18
C TRP A 18 8.21 18.39 9.17
N TYR A 19 6.96 18.51 8.70
CA TYR A 19 5.74 18.36 9.51
C TYR A 19 5.64 17.01 10.23
N ALA A 20 6.29 15.96 9.71
CA ALA A 20 6.37 14.66 10.39
C ALA A 20 7.18 14.72 11.70
N LEU A 21 8.04 15.73 11.88
CA LEU A 21 8.77 15.93 13.14
C LEU A 21 7.81 16.22 14.29
N LEU A 22 6.65 16.82 14.04
CA LEU A 22 5.68 17.18 15.08
C LEU A 22 5.09 15.95 15.80
N PRO A 23 4.50 14.96 15.11
CA PRO A 23 4.07 13.72 15.77
C PRO A 23 5.25 12.89 16.28
N VAL A 24 6.41 12.86 15.60
CA VAL A 24 7.61 12.13 16.04
C VAL A 24 8.14 12.66 17.38
N ALA A 25 8.34 13.97 17.50
CA ALA A 25 8.76 14.60 18.75
C ALA A 25 7.71 14.40 19.85
N GLY A 26 6.42 14.42 19.50
CA GLY A 26 5.33 14.07 20.40
C GLY A 26 5.46 12.65 20.97
N THR A 27 5.70 11.65 20.12
CA THR A 27 5.91 10.26 20.53
C THR A 27 7.17 10.10 21.38
N VAL A 28 8.28 10.74 20.99
CA VAL A 28 9.53 10.72 21.77
C VAL A 28 9.30 11.25 23.18
N LEU A 29 8.62 12.39 23.33
CA LEU A 29 8.33 12.98 24.63
C LEU A 29 7.41 12.09 25.48
N VAL A 30 6.44 11.40 24.88
CA VAL A 30 5.60 10.41 25.58
C VAL A 30 6.44 9.23 26.08
N LEU A 31 7.33 8.68 25.24
CA LEU A 31 8.22 7.58 25.63
C LEU A 31 9.19 7.99 26.74
N LEU A 32 9.81 9.16 26.63
CA LEU A 32 10.69 9.72 27.67
C LEU A 32 9.94 9.92 28.99
N SER A 33 8.68 10.38 28.94
CA SER A 33 7.86 10.54 30.14
C SER A 33 7.55 9.22 30.86
N GLY A 34 7.55 8.09 30.14
CA GLY A 34 7.39 6.76 30.72
C GLY A 34 8.70 6.11 31.18
N GLY A 35 9.82 6.41 30.53
CA GLY A 35 11.14 5.82 30.84
C GLY A 35 11.86 6.44 32.05
N CYS A 36 11.51 7.66 32.47
CA CYS A 36 12.15 8.33 33.61
C CYS A 36 11.62 7.89 34.99
N GLY A 37 10.76 6.87 35.06
CA GLY A 37 10.10 6.42 36.30
C GLY A 37 10.79 5.25 37.02
N GLU A 38 11.97 4.80 36.58
CA GLU A 38 12.61 3.60 37.14
C GLU A 38 13.83 3.95 38.02
N GLN A 39 13.62 3.73 39.33
CA GLN A 39 14.59 3.65 40.45
C GLN A 39 15.52 4.85 40.71
N THR A 40 15.15 5.65 41.71
CA THR A 40 16.15 6.26 42.61
C THR A 40 15.62 6.29 44.05
N ASN A 41 16.21 5.46 44.91
CA ASN A 41 16.16 5.52 46.38
C ASN A 41 14.81 5.86 47.06
N GLY A 42 13.98 4.84 47.29
CA GLY A 42 13.18 4.69 48.53
C GLY A 42 12.21 5.80 48.92
N ARG A 43 11.94 6.79 48.07
CA ARG A 43 10.99 7.88 48.34
C ARG A 43 10.06 8.01 47.15
N THR A 44 8.83 7.56 47.36
CA THR A 44 7.74 7.52 46.40
C THR A 44 7.20 8.94 46.16
N ASP A 45 7.98 9.82 45.51
CA ASP A 45 7.54 11.18 45.23
C ASP A 45 6.86 11.29 43.86
N ARG A 46 5.53 11.39 43.94
CA ARG A 46 4.56 12.01 43.03
C ARG A 46 4.60 11.57 41.56
N HIS A 47 3.60 10.74 41.25
CA HIS A 47 2.92 10.70 39.95
C HIS A 47 2.68 12.13 39.42
N VAL A 48 3.56 12.60 38.54
CA VAL A 48 3.21 13.70 37.65
C VAL A 48 2.05 13.20 36.81
N LEU A 49 0.91 13.89 36.83
CA LEU A 49 -0.26 13.68 35.97
C LEU A 49 0.16 13.87 34.51
N GLY A 50 0.86 12.88 33.98
CA GLY A 50 1.43 12.89 32.64
C GLY A 50 0.67 11.93 31.72
N PRO A 51 0.88 12.04 30.40
CA PRO A 51 0.31 11.12 29.42
C PRO A 51 0.61 9.65 29.76
N ALA A 52 1.76 9.36 30.36
CA ALA A 52 2.14 8.02 30.81
C ALA A 52 1.16 7.43 31.84
N THR A 53 0.60 8.24 32.76
CA THR A 53 -0.38 7.76 33.75
C THR A 53 -1.74 7.45 33.12
N ALA A 54 -2.13 8.22 32.11
CA ALA A 54 -3.33 7.92 31.32
C ALA A 54 -3.13 6.64 30.48
N LEU A 55 -1.94 6.46 29.90
CA LEU A 55 -1.58 5.26 29.13
C LEU A 55 -1.38 4.01 30.01
N SER A 56 -1.14 4.18 31.32
CA SER A 56 -1.07 3.06 32.27
C SER A 56 -2.45 2.53 32.70
N LEU A 57 -3.54 3.09 32.19
CA LEU A 57 -4.88 2.55 32.45
C LEU A 57 -4.97 1.11 31.92
N PRO A 58 -5.55 0.16 32.69
CA PRO A 58 -5.58 -1.25 32.33
C PRO A 58 -6.29 -1.51 31.01
N LEU A 59 -7.32 -0.72 30.70
CA LEU A 59 -8.03 -0.81 29.42
C LEU A 59 -7.14 -0.41 28.24
N LEU A 60 -6.37 0.68 28.36
CA LEU A 60 -5.50 1.16 27.29
C LEU A 60 -4.32 0.20 27.07
N GLN A 61 -3.75 -0.33 28.15
CA GLN A 61 -2.72 -1.37 28.06
C GLN A 61 -3.27 -2.64 27.43
N TRP A 62 -4.48 -3.06 27.79
CA TRP A 62 -5.12 -4.24 27.20
C TRP A 62 -5.36 -4.07 25.70
N ILE A 63 -5.88 -2.92 25.25
CA ILE A 63 -5.98 -2.60 23.82
C ILE A 63 -4.60 -2.61 23.16
N GLY A 64 -3.58 -2.06 23.85
CA GLY A 64 -2.19 -2.12 23.41
C GLY A 64 -1.68 -3.54 23.22
N THR A 65 -2.05 -4.49 24.09
CA THR A 65 -1.68 -5.90 23.91
C THR A 65 -2.34 -6.56 22.70
N LEU A 66 -3.50 -6.05 22.27
CA LEU A 66 -4.22 -6.50 21.08
C LEU A 66 -3.81 -5.77 19.80
N SER A 67 -2.90 -4.78 19.86
CA SER A 67 -2.68 -3.84 18.76
C SER A 67 -2.25 -4.52 17.47
N TYR A 68 -1.48 -5.61 17.56
CA TYR A 68 -1.05 -6.38 16.40
C TYR A 68 -2.22 -7.12 15.73
N SER A 69 -2.98 -7.90 16.50
CA SER A 69 -4.18 -8.58 16.02
C SER A 69 -5.22 -7.59 15.48
N LEU A 70 -5.37 -6.42 16.11
CA LEU A 70 -6.25 -5.34 15.64
C LEU A 70 -5.79 -4.73 14.32
N TYR A 71 -4.48 -4.51 14.16
CA TYR A 71 -3.90 -4.09 12.90
C TYR A 71 -4.22 -5.09 11.77
N LEU A 72 -4.19 -6.39 12.05
CA LEU A 72 -4.48 -7.42 11.05
C LEU A 72 -5.95 -7.41 10.59
N TRP A 73 -6.91 -7.24 11.51
CA TRP A 73 -8.33 -7.44 11.21
C TRP A 73 -9.10 -6.16 10.85
N HIS A 74 -8.69 -4.99 11.34
CA HIS A 74 -9.46 -3.77 11.07
C HIS A 74 -9.56 -3.47 9.57
N TRP A 75 -8.48 -3.63 8.81
CA TRP A 75 -8.45 -3.30 7.39
C TRP A 75 -9.30 -4.25 6.53
N PRO A 76 -9.15 -5.59 6.59
CA PRO A 76 -10.03 -6.50 5.88
C PRO A 76 -11.51 -6.26 6.19
N VAL A 77 -11.87 -6.10 7.47
CA VAL A 77 -13.27 -5.87 7.86
C VAL A 77 -13.82 -4.59 7.22
N ILE A 78 -13.07 -3.49 7.25
CA ILE A 78 -13.48 -2.21 6.64
C ILE A 78 -13.60 -2.34 5.12
N VAL A 79 -12.62 -2.97 4.45
CA VAL A 79 -12.60 -3.12 2.99
C VAL A 79 -13.76 -4.00 2.52
N TYR A 80 -13.96 -5.18 3.11
CA TYR A 80 -15.07 -6.06 2.73
C TYR A 80 -16.43 -5.42 3.03
N ALA A 81 -16.55 -4.69 4.15
CA ALA A 81 -17.79 -3.97 4.45
C ALA A 81 -18.08 -2.91 3.38
N GLY A 82 -17.07 -2.15 2.95
CA GLY A 82 -17.22 -1.14 1.89
C GLY A 82 -17.53 -1.75 0.50
N MET A 83 -17.05 -2.96 0.23
CA MET A 83 -17.38 -3.69 -1.01
C MET A 83 -18.83 -4.21 -1.03
N LEU A 84 -19.35 -4.65 0.12
CA LEU A 84 -20.71 -5.19 0.24
C LEU A 84 -21.76 -4.07 0.35
N THR A 85 -21.42 -2.98 1.05
CA THR A 85 -22.31 -1.85 1.29
C THR A 85 -21.53 -0.55 1.13
N PRO A 86 -21.53 0.07 -0.06
CA PRO A 86 -20.76 1.29 -0.32
C PRO A 86 -21.08 2.45 0.64
N ASP A 87 -22.34 2.57 1.06
CA ASP A 87 -22.83 3.64 1.95
C ASP A 87 -23.07 3.14 3.39
N LEU A 88 -21.99 2.78 4.10
CA LEU A 88 -22.12 2.40 5.51
C LEU A 88 -22.64 3.55 6.38
N THR A 89 -23.78 3.32 7.02
CA THR A 89 -24.32 4.17 8.09
C THR A 89 -23.40 4.14 9.33
N VAL A 90 -23.49 5.16 10.19
CA VAL A 90 -22.69 5.25 11.43
C VAL A 90 -22.81 3.98 12.31
N PRO A 91 -24.01 3.40 12.54
CA PRO A 91 -24.14 2.16 13.30
C PRO A 91 -23.41 0.96 12.65
N GLN A 92 -23.42 0.86 11.32
CA GLN A 92 -22.72 -0.21 10.61
C GLN A 92 -21.20 -0.06 10.73
N ARG A 93 -20.68 1.17 10.68
CA ARG A 93 -19.25 1.44 10.90
C ARG A 93 -18.82 1.05 12.32
N LEU A 94 -19.65 1.38 13.32
CA LEU A 94 -19.42 0.93 14.69
C LEU A 94 -19.46 -0.60 14.80
N GLY A 95 -20.40 -1.25 14.10
CA GLY A 95 -20.48 -2.71 13.98
C GLY A 95 -19.21 -3.33 13.39
N CYS A 96 -18.64 -2.74 12.34
CA CYS A 96 -17.34 -3.14 11.78
C CYS A 96 -16.20 -2.99 12.80
N GLY A 97 -16.17 -1.91 13.57
CA GLY A 97 -15.19 -1.72 14.63
C GLY A 97 -15.29 -2.79 15.73
N VAL A 98 -16.52 -3.12 16.15
CA VAL A 98 -16.78 -4.19 17.13
C VAL A 98 -16.38 -5.56 16.56
N LEU A 99 -16.71 -5.83 15.30
CA LEU A 99 -16.33 -7.08 14.63
C LEU A 99 -14.81 -7.22 14.52
N ALA A 100 -14.11 -6.15 14.11
CA ALA A 100 -12.66 -6.13 14.07
C ALA A 100 -12.06 -6.39 15.45
N LEU A 101 -12.56 -5.73 16.50
CA LEU A 101 -12.10 -5.95 17.87
C LEU A 101 -12.37 -7.39 18.35
N ALA A 102 -13.55 -7.94 18.07
CA ALA A 102 -13.90 -9.31 18.44
C ALA A 102 -12.98 -10.34 17.77
N LEU A 103 -12.72 -10.20 16.47
CA LEU A 103 -11.77 -11.04 15.73
C LEU A 103 -10.35 -10.89 16.28
N SER A 104 -9.97 -9.67 16.68
CA SER A 104 -8.66 -9.39 17.28
C SER A 104 -8.48 -10.07 18.63
N VAL A 105 -9.49 -9.99 19.51
CA VAL A 105 -9.48 -10.68 20.80
C VAL A 105 -9.39 -12.19 20.60
N LEU A 106 -10.19 -12.74 19.68
CA LEU A 106 -10.22 -14.17 19.39
C LEU A 106 -8.86 -14.66 18.88
N THR A 107 -8.31 -14.00 17.87
CA THR A 107 -7.01 -14.38 17.29
C THR A 107 -5.84 -14.12 18.24
N TYR A 108 -5.91 -13.08 19.07
CA TYR A 108 -4.92 -12.85 20.11
C TYR A 108 -4.87 -14.01 21.11
N HIS A 109 -6.01 -14.46 21.62
CA HIS A 109 -6.03 -15.52 22.63
C HIS A 109 -5.78 -16.92 22.05
N LEU A 110 -6.22 -17.19 20.82
CA LEU A 110 -6.11 -18.52 20.20
C LEU A 110 -4.85 -18.73 19.37
N ILE A 111 -4.26 -17.67 18.81
CA ILE A 111 -3.14 -17.76 17.86
C ILE A 111 -1.93 -16.98 18.38
N GLU A 112 -2.07 -15.67 18.58
CA GLU A 112 -0.94 -14.79 18.87
C GLU A 112 -0.28 -15.11 20.23
N ASN A 113 -1.07 -15.17 21.30
CA ASN A 113 -0.57 -15.38 22.65
C ASN A 113 0.01 -16.80 22.87
N PRO A 114 -0.62 -17.88 22.37
CA PRO A 114 -0.02 -19.22 22.38
C PRO A 114 1.26 -19.31 21.54
N ALA A 115 1.33 -18.62 20.39
CA ALA A 115 2.55 -18.58 19.58
C ALA A 115 3.67 -17.77 20.27
N ARG A 116 3.35 -16.62 20.85
CA ARG A 116 4.31 -15.73 21.52
C ARG A 116 4.89 -16.31 22.80
N ARG A 117 4.06 -17.00 23.60
CA ARG A 117 4.47 -17.56 24.90
C ARG A 117 4.83 -19.05 24.83
N GLY A 118 4.54 -19.72 23.72
CA GLY A 118 4.81 -21.14 23.54
C GLY A 118 6.28 -21.41 23.23
N ALA A 119 6.93 -22.23 24.06
CA ALA A 119 8.34 -22.63 23.90
C ALA A 119 8.61 -23.51 22.65
N TRP A 120 7.57 -23.88 21.89
CA TRP A 120 7.69 -24.70 20.68
C TRP A 120 8.21 -23.90 19.46
N LEU A 121 8.14 -22.57 19.52
CA LEU A 121 8.67 -21.66 18.50
C LEU A 121 10.04 -21.07 18.87
N THR A 122 10.53 -21.33 20.08
CA THR A 122 11.83 -20.80 20.54
C THR A 122 12.96 -21.78 20.24
N VAL A 123 13.61 -21.53 19.10
CA VAL A 123 14.97 -21.94 18.67
C VAL A 123 15.21 -23.42 18.29
N GLY A 124 15.63 -23.65 17.04
CA GLY A 124 16.18 -24.92 16.53
C GLY A 124 15.44 -25.52 15.34
N ALA A 125 15.85 -26.71 14.88
CA ALA A 125 15.24 -27.42 13.75
C ALA A 125 13.73 -27.71 13.93
N ARG A 126 13.23 -27.67 15.17
CA ARG A 126 11.82 -27.86 15.51
C ARG A 126 10.91 -26.68 15.11
N ALA A 127 11.46 -25.48 14.94
CA ALA A 127 10.73 -24.32 14.42
C ALA A 127 10.62 -24.33 12.88
N LEU A 128 11.45 -25.11 12.19
CA LEU A 128 11.40 -25.22 10.72
C LEU A 128 10.16 -25.98 10.24
N ALA A 129 9.73 -27.01 10.97
CA ALA A 129 8.54 -27.78 10.61
C ALA A 129 7.25 -26.93 10.55
N PRO A 130 6.88 -26.13 11.58
CA PRO A 130 5.73 -25.25 11.48
C PRO A 130 5.95 -24.10 10.50
N ALA A 131 7.17 -23.58 10.36
CA ALA A 131 7.46 -22.55 9.35
C ALA A 131 7.24 -23.06 7.91
N LEU A 132 7.74 -24.26 7.60
CA LEU A 132 7.52 -24.92 6.31
C LEU A 132 6.05 -25.30 6.12
N ALA A 133 5.37 -25.78 7.15
CA ALA A 133 3.94 -26.09 7.08
C ALA A 133 3.10 -24.83 6.82
N LEU A 134 3.38 -23.72 7.51
CA LEU A 134 2.70 -22.45 7.28
C LEU A 134 3.00 -21.86 5.91
N THR A 135 4.26 -21.96 5.45
CA THR A 135 4.65 -21.51 4.11
C THR A 135 3.97 -22.37 3.04
N GLY A 136 4.02 -23.69 3.19
CA GLY A 136 3.38 -24.64 2.27
C GLY A 136 1.86 -24.47 2.23
N ALA A 137 1.21 -24.28 3.38
CA ALA A 137 -0.22 -23.98 3.46
C ALA A 137 -0.53 -22.62 2.80
N GLY A 138 0.29 -21.59 3.05
CA GLY A 138 0.15 -20.28 2.40
C GLY A 138 0.28 -20.37 0.88
N VAL A 139 1.27 -21.11 0.37
CA VAL A 139 1.44 -21.36 -1.06
C VAL A 139 0.26 -22.15 -1.62
N ALA A 140 -0.22 -23.18 -0.93
CA ALA A 140 -1.36 -23.98 -1.36
C ALA A 140 -2.65 -23.15 -1.41
N VAL A 141 -2.90 -22.30 -0.42
CA VAL A 141 -4.04 -21.39 -0.39
C VAL A 141 -3.93 -20.33 -1.48
N ALA A 142 -2.76 -19.73 -1.68
CA ALA A 142 -2.53 -18.77 -2.76
C ALA A 142 -2.75 -19.41 -4.14
N TYR A 143 -2.24 -20.62 -4.35
CA TYR A 143 -2.45 -21.40 -5.57
C TYR A 143 -3.93 -21.75 -5.76
N ALA A 144 -4.61 -22.23 -4.73
CA ALA A 144 -6.04 -22.54 -4.79
C ALA A 144 -6.88 -21.30 -5.08
N ASN A 145 -6.54 -20.15 -4.49
CA ASN A 145 -7.20 -18.88 -4.75
C ASN A 145 -6.96 -18.41 -6.19
N ALA A 146 -5.73 -18.46 -6.68
CA ALA A 146 -5.41 -18.14 -8.08
C ALA A 146 -6.12 -19.09 -9.06
N HIS A 147 -6.18 -20.38 -8.75
CA HIS A 147 -6.88 -21.37 -9.56
C HIS A 147 -8.39 -21.14 -9.56
N LEU A 148 -8.98 -20.83 -8.40
CA LEU A 148 -10.41 -20.54 -8.29
C LEU A 148 -10.77 -19.23 -9.00
N ALA A 149 -9.94 -18.20 -8.85
CA ALA A 149 -10.09 -16.92 -9.54
C ALA A 149 -10.05 -17.08 -11.06
N THR A 150 -9.21 -17.99 -11.57
CA THR A 150 -9.07 -18.25 -13.01
C THR A 150 -10.07 -19.28 -13.56
N ARG A 151 -10.70 -20.09 -12.71
CA ARG A 151 -11.60 -21.20 -13.10
C ARG A 151 -12.80 -20.76 -13.93
N ASN A 152 -13.33 -19.57 -13.65
CA ASN A 152 -14.53 -19.02 -14.31
C ASN A 152 -14.22 -17.83 -15.22
N ILE A 153 -12.96 -17.62 -15.60
CA ILE A 153 -12.58 -16.53 -16.50
C ILE A 153 -12.97 -16.92 -17.93
N GLY A 154 -13.85 -16.11 -18.54
CA GLY A 154 -14.24 -16.23 -19.93
C GLY A 154 -13.05 -15.99 -20.89
N PRO A 155 -13.15 -16.41 -22.17
CA PRO A 155 -12.06 -16.26 -23.13
C PRO A 155 -11.61 -14.81 -23.33
N GLU A 156 -12.53 -13.85 -23.25
CA GLU A 156 -12.20 -12.41 -23.33
C GLU A 156 -11.39 -11.94 -22.11
N GLN A 157 -11.82 -12.28 -20.89
CA GLN A 157 -11.16 -11.88 -19.66
C GLN A 157 -9.75 -12.49 -19.54
N ARG A 158 -9.52 -13.70 -20.05
CA ARG A 158 -8.16 -14.28 -20.16
C ARG A 158 -7.27 -13.47 -21.09
N GLY A 159 -7.83 -12.91 -22.16
CA GLY A 159 -7.11 -12.00 -23.05
C GLY A 159 -6.66 -10.73 -22.33
N ILE A 160 -7.52 -10.16 -21.47
CA ILE A 160 -7.20 -8.99 -20.65
C ILE A 160 -6.10 -9.32 -19.65
N GLU A 161 -6.19 -10.45 -18.94
CA GLU A 161 -5.19 -10.92 -17.98
C GLU A 161 -3.82 -11.11 -18.65
N GLN A 162 -3.76 -11.85 -19.76
CA GLN A 162 -2.53 -12.07 -20.52
C GLN A 162 -1.94 -10.77 -21.09
N ALA A 163 -2.79 -9.81 -21.47
CA ALA A 163 -2.33 -8.50 -21.91
C ALA A 163 -1.76 -7.68 -20.75
N ALA A 164 -2.33 -7.79 -19.55
CA ALA A 164 -1.87 -7.08 -18.36
C ALA A 164 -0.52 -7.58 -17.82
N GLU A 165 -0.21 -8.87 -17.98
CA GLU A 165 1.07 -9.46 -17.58
C GLU A 165 2.24 -9.07 -18.48
N ARG A 166 1.95 -8.59 -19.70
CA ARG A 166 2.98 -8.26 -20.70
C ARG A 166 3.30 -6.77 -20.66
N PRO A 167 4.58 -6.38 -20.83
CA PRO A 167 4.90 -4.99 -21.08
C PRO A 167 4.22 -4.52 -22.37
N SER A 168 3.92 -3.22 -22.44
CA SER A 168 3.48 -2.58 -23.68
C SER A 168 4.50 -2.80 -24.80
N ILE A 169 4.07 -2.79 -26.07
CA ILE A 169 5.00 -2.97 -27.20
C ILE A 169 6.12 -1.93 -27.14
N ALA A 170 5.81 -0.69 -26.76
CA ALA A 170 6.82 0.36 -26.63
C ALA A 170 7.91 -0.03 -25.62
N ARG A 171 7.53 -0.49 -24.42
CA ARG A 171 8.45 -0.90 -23.36
C ARG A 171 9.14 -2.24 -23.61
N ALA A 172 8.50 -3.12 -24.38
CA ALA A 172 9.06 -4.41 -24.79
C ALA A 172 10.22 -4.23 -25.77
N VAL A 173 10.13 -3.24 -26.67
CA VAL A 173 11.18 -2.94 -27.66
C VAL A 173 12.33 -2.16 -27.02
N ASP A 174 12.03 -1.09 -26.28
CA ASP A 174 13.02 -0.34 -25.53
C ASP A 174 12.37 0.21 -24.25
N LYS A 175 12.92 -0.18 -23.10
CA LYS A 175 12.43 0.28 -21.79
C LYS A 175 12.46 1.81 -21.67
N ASN A 176 13.32 2.48 -22.43
CA ASN A 176 13.46 3.94 -22.45
C ASN A 176 12.44 4.64 -23.38
N CYS A 177 11.54 3.92 -24.05
CA CYS A 177 10.42 4.55 -24.75
C CYS A 177 9.42 5.20 -23.79
N LEU A 178 9.37 4.74 -22.53
CA LEU A 178 8.72 5.42 -21.42
C LEU A 178 9.80 6.03 -20.54
N ALA A 179 10.01 7.33 -20.65
CA ALA A 179 10.96 8.05 -19.84
C ALA A 179 10.54 8.06 -18.35
N ASP A 180 11.52 8.13 -17.46
CA ASP A 180 11.27 8.22 -16.01
C ASP A 180 10.86 9.63 -15.57
N PHE A 181 10.71 9.84 -14.26
CA PHE A 181 10.30 11.12 -13.70
C PHE A 181 11.36 12.23 -13.86
N GLN A 182 12.64 11.88 -13.96
CA GLN A 182 13.78 12.80 -13.92
C GLN A 182 14.27 13.22 -15.32
N THR A 183 14.03 12.38 -16.32
CA THR A 183 14.42 12.62 -17.70
C THR A 183 13.67 13.83 -18.26
N VAL A 184 14.40 14.90 -18.59
CA VAL A 184 13.82 16.14 -19.13
C VAL A 184 13.85 16.20 -20.65
N THR A 185 14.63 15.34 -21.29
CA THR A 185 14.75 15.28 -22.75
C THR A 185 13.76 14.26 -23.30
N PRO A 186 12.77 14.67 -24.11
CA PRO A 186 11.86 13.72 -24.75
C PRO A 186 12.62 12.78 -25.69
N LYS A 187 12.33 11.47 -25.60
CA LYS A 187 12.88 10.46 -26.51
C LYS A 187 11.75 9.90 -27.38
N PRO A 188 11.77 10.13 -28.71
CA PRO A 188 10.81 9.49 -29.59
C PRO A 188 11.15 8.01 -29.77
N CYS A 189 10.14 7.15 -29.72
CA CYS A 189 10.22 5.79 -30.27
C CYS A 189 9.28 5.66 -31.46
N THR A 190 9.81 5.18 -32.58
CA THR A 190 9.09 5.09 -33.85
C THR A 190 8.79 3.64 -34.18
N PHE A 191 7.55 3.37 -34.57
CA PHE A 191 7.04 2.06 -34.94
C PHE A 191 6.32 2.14 -36.29
N GLY A 192 6.41 1.07 -37.08
CA GLY A 192 5.81 1.01 -38.41
C GLY A 192 6.79 1.34 -39.54
N PRO A 193 6.31 1.34 -40.80
CA PRO A 193 7.15 1.48 -41.98
C PRO A 193 7.66 2.92 -42.18
N ALA A 194 8.85 3.06 -42.76
CA ALA A 194 9.50 4.37 -42.96
C ALA A 194 8.79 5.25 -44.00
N ASP A 195 8.14 4.61 -44.98
CA ASP A 195 7.39 5.19 -46.10
C ASP A 195 5.88 5.37 -45.80
N ALA A 196 5.46 5.20 -44.55
CA ALA A 196 4.07 5.39 -44.15
C ALA A 196 3.52 6.78 -44.53
N THR A 197 2.34 6.81 -45.16
CA THR A 197 1.67 8.05 -45.59
C THR A 197 0.96 8.79 -44.45
N ARG A 198 0.72 8.11 -43.32
CA ARG A 198 0.09 8.67 -42.13
C ARG A 198 0.96 8.41 -40.90
N THR A 199 0.98 9.37 -39.98
CA THR A 199 1.67 9.25 -38.70
C THR A 199 0.73 9.56 -37.55
N ILE A 200 0.69 8.67 -36.56
CA ILE A 200 0.03 8.86 -35.26
C ILE A 200 1.11 9.23 -34.25
N VAL A 201 0.88 10.28 -33.47
CA VAL A 201 1.74 10.64 -32.35
C VAL A 201 1.01 10.29 -31.06
N LEU A 202 1.60 9.39 -30.27
CA LEU A 202 1.10 9.00 -28.96
C LEU A 202 1.97 9.65 -27.90
N PHE A 203 1.40 10.50 -27.05
CA PHE A 203 2.16 11.18 -26.01
C PHE A 203 1.40 11.22 -24.68
N GLY A 204 2.14 11.24 -23.57
CA GLY A 204 1.57 11.27 -22.23
C GLY A 204 2.37 10.41 -21.25
N ASP A 205 1.68 9.82 -20.28
CA ASP A 205 2.29 9.06 -19.18
C ASP A 205 2.07 7.54 -19.31
N SER A 206 2.12 6.82 -18.17
CA SER A 206 1.84 5.39 -18.13
C SER A 206 0.44 5.02 -18.65
N HIS A 207 -0.54 5.94 -18.61
CA HIS A 207 -1.86 5.70 -19.20
C HIS A 207 -1.79 5.78 -20.72
N ALA A 208 -1.02 6.71 -21.28
CA ALA A 208 -0.80 6.76 -22.73
C ALA A 208 0.00 5.54 -23.20
N ASP A 209 0.98 5.08 -22.41
CA ASP A 209 1.74 3.85 -22.68
C ASP A 209 0.84 2.61 -22.86
N HIS A 210 -0.26 2.49 -22.09
CA HIS A 210 -1.21 1.39 -22.25
C HIS A 210 -1.87 1.35 -23.64
N TRP A 211 -1.99 2.50 -24.32
CA TRP A 211 -2.50 2.59 -25.69
C TRP A 211 -1.46 2.29 -26.77
N SER A 212 -0.17 2.18 -26.41
CA SER A 212 0.89 1.96 -27.40
C SER A 212 0.73 0.62 -28.12
N THR A 213 0.41 -0.46 -27.39
CA THR A 213 0.20 -1.79 -27.97
C THR A 213 -0.90 -1.81 -29.04
N PRO A 214 -2.17 -1.44 -28.74
CA PRO A 214 -3.22 -1.48 -29.75
C PRO A 214 -2.96 -0.51 -30.92
N LEU A 215 -2.39 0.67 -30.67
CA LEU A 215 -2.09 1.63 -31.73
C LEU A 215 -0.98 1.16 -32.66
N ILE A 216 0.11 0.62 -32.13
CA ILE A 216 1.22 0.09 -32.94
C ILE A 216 0.74 -1.09 -33.79
N GLU A 217 -0.09 -1.97 -33.22
CA GLU A 217 -0.64 -3.12 -33.94
C GLU A 217 -1.63 -2.69 -35.03
N ALA A 218 -2.51 -1.72 -34.75
CA ALA A 218 -3.40 -1.15 -35.76
C ALA A 218 -2.61 -0.44 -36.88
N ALA A 219 -1.52 0.25 -36.53
CA ALA A 219 -0.70 0.98 -37.48
C ALA A 219 0.04 0.05 -38.46
N ARG A 220 0.50 -1.13 -38.00
CA ARG A 220 1.07 -2.17 -38.86
C ARG A 220 0.09 -2.64 -39.94
N ARG A 221 -1.21 -2.75 -39.61
CA ARG A 221 -2.25 -3.19 -40.54
C ARG A 221 -2.66 -2.13 -41.55
N ASN A 222 -2.54 -0.85 -41.18
CA ASN A 222 -3.01 0.29 -41.97
C ASN A 222 -1.88 1.10 -42.62
N HIS A 223 -0.68 0.52 -42.74
CA HIS A 223 0.50 1.19 -43.32
C HIS A 223 0.73 2.61 -42.74
N THR A 224 0.60 2.72 -41.42
CA THR A 224 0.71 3.94 -40.65
C THR A 224 1.93 3.87 -39.73
N LYS A 225 2.57 5.00 -39.46
CA LYS A 225 3.67 5.12 -38.51
C LYS A 225 3.15 5.59 -37.16
N VAL A 226 3.67 5.07 -36.06
CA VAL A 226 3.39 5.54 -34.70
C VAL A 226 4.68 6.09 -34.10
N VAL A 227 4.65 7.31 -33.58
CA VAL A 227 5.76 7.90 -32.82
C VAL A 227 5.28 8.13 -31.39
N THR A 228 5.99 7.59 -30.41
CA THR A 228 5.64 7.70 -29.00
C THR A 228 6.54 8.70 -28.27
N TYR A 229 5.95 9.60 -27.49
CA TYR A 229 6.62 10.48 -26.53
C TYR A 229 6.02 10.24 -25.14
N LEU A 230 6.54 9.24 -24.44
CA LEU A 230 5.96 8.80 -23.18
C LEU A 230 6.89 9.14 -22.02
N LYS A 231 6.33 9.66 -20.93
CA LYS A 231 7.07 9.97 -19.71
C LYS A 231 6.22 9.76 -18.47
N SER A 232 6.76 9.04 -17.49
CA SER A 232 6.07 8.72 -16.25
C SER A 232 5.59 9.99 -15.51
N SER A 233 4.29 10.01 -15.13
CA SER A 233 3.57 11.16 -14.56
C SER A 233 3.52 12.44 -15.40
N CYS A 234 3.90 12.41 -16.67
CA CYS A 234 3.76 13.54 -17.60
C CYS A 234 2.44 13.43 -18.36
N ARG A 235 1.36 13.94 -17.78
CA ARG A 235 0.03 13.90 -18.40
C ARG A 235 0.01 14.75 -19.68
N ALA A 236 -0.85 14.39 -20.63
CA ALA A 236 -1.06 15.20 -21.84
C ALA A 236 -1.75 16.54 -21.52
N SER A 237 -2.51 16.61 -20.43
CA SER A 237 -3.12 17.84 -19.94
C SER A 237 -2.13 18.65 -19.10
N ARG A 238 -2.11 19.96 -19.29
CA ARG A 238 -1.35 20.90 -18.45
C ARG A 238 -2.06 21.13 -17.12
N LEU A 239 -1.91 20.17 -16.21
CA LEU A 239 -2.40 20.28 -14.84
C LEU A 239 -1.24 20.03 -13.89
N SER A 240 -1.08 20.92 -12.90
CA SER A 240 -0.12 20.68 -11.83
C SER A 240 -0.62 19.50 -10.98
N THR A 241 0.23 18.51 -10.79
CA THR A 241 -0.06 17.36 -9.92
C THR A 241 1.11 17.12 -8.97
N PHE A 242 0.82 16.82 -7.71
CA PHE A 242 1.86 16.47 -6.77
C PHE A 242 2.46 15.10 -7.12
N ASN A 243 3.74 15.07 -7.47
CA ASN A 243 4.43 13.81 -7.77
C ASN A 243 4.97 13.21 -6.47
N THR A 244 4.44 12.06 -6.08
CA THR A 244 4.80 11.38 -4.83
C THR A 244 6.23 10.81 -4.82
N VAL A 245 6.88 10.67 -5.97
CA VAL A 245 8.28 10.23 -6.07
C VAL A 245 9.23 11.42 -5.93
N LEU A 246 8.95 12.53 -6.63
CA LEU A 246 9.77 13.74 -6.63
C LEU A 246 9.49 14.67 -5.45
N LYS A 247 8.39 14.47 -4.72
CA LYS A 247 7.95 15.27 -3.56
C LYS A 247 7.78 16.76 -3.89
N ARG A 248 7.27 17.06 -5.08
CA ARG A 248 6.99 18.42 -5.54
C ARG A 248 5.84 18.41 -6.54
N ASP A 249 5.26 19.59 -6.75
CA ASP A 249 4.37 19.83 -7.87
C ASP A 249 5.10 19.56 -9.18
N TYR A 250 4.41 18.84 -10.05
CA TYR A 250 4.90 18.38 -11.33
C TYR A 250 3.91 18.81 -12.42
N THR A 251 4.45 19.50 -13.42
CA THR A 251 3.75 20.08 -14.56
C THR A 251 4.32 19.54 -15.86
#